data_AF-A0A7S7NMV3-F1
#
_entry.id   AF-A0A7S7NMV3-F1
#
_cell.length_a   1.000
_cell.length_b   1.000
_cell.length_c   1.000
_cell.angle_alpha   90.00
_cell.angle_beta   90.00
_cell.angle_gamma   90.00
#
_symmetry.space_group_name_H-M   'P 1'
#
loop_
_entity.id
_entity.type
_entity.pdbx_description
1 polymer ?
#
loop_
_entity_poly.entity_id
_entity_poly.type
_entity_poly.pdbx_seq_one_letter_code
_entity_poly.pdbx_strand_id
1 'polypeptide(L)'
;MSGFRKAFLLMAVLVLVTGIAFAQSTPLQCVANSGTTPPVRAEGVAEEVGQVIITCTGGTSTTANQPIPTFNVQIFLSTNVTSRLLGHTQAIDSEALLLIDEPAFCNNTTATVGCQLVASTVPNTQTVTASGSGLYYGGATGRPNVFVGQVVGTNSIAWLNIPFDPPGTTSNRVIRLANVRANANQLGVSSTLIPTSINMFISISGTGSLSLANSQLTVAYVQLGMKFSATPATYNQCEAGTKTFNIKFAEQFGTAFRKNIPATTPQATVGSIYNTESMFYNPNFAGTQAATAGLATQATRLIARFSNVPGNVALSVPLTITTADGDSATLVAAPTDGSTASTADGSVALSGGAGAAVWEVTASNSGAISTFTVPVSVAYKANPLPGLGTATVSGNYAPTTTVFTASASAPAPRFVDNPQSATTFTINSCRTNLLFPFVTNVSGFDTGLVISNTSSDPFGTVPQRGPCTLNYYGSTSGGGAAPGVQTSGTVNEGTQLIWTLSNGGNLGVAATPGFMGYIIAQCNFQFAHGYAFVSDLGASRVAEGYLALVMDKDMFNTGDGATRTGASSEKLVH
;
A
#
# COMPACT_ATOMS: atom_id res chain seq x y z
N MET A 1 95.24 -12.75 18.80
CA MET A 1 93.78 -12.52 18.76
C MET A 1 93.41 -11.16 18.11
N SER A 2 93.98 -10.80 16.94
CA SER A 2 93.67 -9.53 16.24
C SER A 2 93.14 -9.69 14.81
N GLY A 3 93.18 -10.90 14.23
CA GLY A 3 92.67 -11.18 12.88
C GLY A 3 91.15 -11.41 12.80
N PHE A 4 90.53 -11.96 13.86
CA PHE A 4 89.12 -12.37 13.82
C PHE A 4 88.12 -11.20 14.01
N ARG A 5 88.56 -10.09 14.62
CA ARG A 5 87.72 -8.89 14.80
C ARG A 5 87.63 -8.02 13.53
N LYS A 6 88.62 -8.08 12.64
CA LYS A 6 88.60 -7.32 11.36
C LYS A 6 87.77 -7.99 10.28
N ALA A 7 87.72 -9.33 10.26
CA ALA A 7 86.92 -10.09 9.30
C ALA A 7 85.40 -9.95 9.55
N PHE A 8 84.97 -9.85 10.81
CA PHE A 8 83.55 -9.70 11.15
C PHE A 8 82.99 -8.32 10.78
N LEU A 9 83.82 -7.26 10.87
CA LEU A 9 83.44 -5.92 10.44
C LEU A 9 83.36 -5.82 8.90
N LEU A 10 84.20 -6.54 8.16
CA LEU A 10 84.14 -6.55 6.69
C LEU A 10 82.92 -7.31 6.16
N MET A 11 82.49 -8.37 6.84
CA MET A 11 81.27 -9.12 6.47
C MET A 11 79.98 -8.39 6.89
N ALA A 12 80.01 -7.64 7.99
CA ALA A 12 78.90 -6.76 8.39
C ALA A 12 78.73 -5.53 7.47
N VAL A 13 79.81 -5.02 6.88
CA VAL A 13 79.76 -3.90 5.91
C VAL A 13 79.35 -4.37 4.51
N LEU A 14 79.68 -5.61 4.10
CA LEU A 14 79.24 -6.13 2.79
C LEU A 14 77.75 -6.51 2.76
N VAL A 15 77.14 -6.82 3.90
CA VAL A 15 75.68 -7.04 4.02
C VAL A 15 74.88 -5.73 4.12
N LEU A 16 75.56 -4.59 4.33
CA LEU A 16 74.89 -3.28 4.46
C LEU A 16 74.70 -2.52 3.13
N VAL A 17 75.20 -3.03 1.99
CA VAL A 17 75.26 -2.26 0.71
C VAL A 17 74.48 -2.91 -0.45
N THR A 18 73.78 -4.03 -0.25
CA THR A 18 72.85 -4.57 -1.25
C THR A 18 71.46 -4.80 -0.67
N GLY A 19 70.90 -3.76 -0.05
CA GLY A 19 69.45 -3.62 0.10
C GLY A 19 68.86 -3.17 -1.23
N ILE A 20 68.86 -4.04 -2.25
CA ILE A 20 68.05 -3.81 -3.44
C ILE A 20 66.61 -3.96 -2.96
N ALA A 21 65.95 -2.84 -2.68
CA ALA A 21 64.52 -2.82 -2.48
C ALA A 21 63.89 -3.30 -3.79
N PHE A 22 63.54 -4.59 -3.88
CA PHE A 22 62.55 -5.00 -4.85
C PHE A 22 61.31 -4.19 -4.50
N ALA A 23 60.89 -3.29 -5.40
CA ALA A 23 59.56 -2.73 -5.36
C ALA A 23 58.60 -3.92 -5.43
N GLN A 24 58.10 -4.34 -4.27
CA GLN A 24 57.20 -5.48 -4.17
C GLN A 24 55.90 -5.04 -4.83
N SER A 25 55.71 -5.37 -6.12
CA SER A 25 54.46 -5.13 -6.82
C SER A 25 53.43 -6.07 -6.21
N THR A 26 52.59 -5.53 -5.32
CA THR A 26 51.42 -6.28 -4.84
C THR A 26 50.54 -6.60 -6.05
N PRO A 27 50.11 -7.86 -6.25
CA PRO A 27 49.24 -8.19 -7.36
C PRO A 27 47.94 -7.40 -7.24
N LEU A 28 47.37 -6.97 -8.36
CA LEU A 28 46.07 -6.30 -8.38
C LEU A 28 45.00 -7.25 -7.84
N GLN A 29 44.32 -6.87 -6.77
CA GLN A 29 43.23 -7.63 -6.17
C GLN A 29 42.04 -6.71 -5.94
N CYS A 30 40.84 -7.18 -6.26
CA CYS A 30 39.59 -6.48 -6.01
C CYS A 30 38.67 -7.35 -5.17
N VAL A 31 38.00 -6.75 -4.20
CA VAL A 31 37.00 -7.43 -3.36
C VAL A 31 35.69 -6.67 -3.48
N ALA A 32 34.62 -7.37 -3.87
CA ALA A 32 33.27 -6.83 -3.83
C ALA A 32 32.64 -7.02 -2.45
N ASN A 33 31.93 -6.01 -1.98
CA ASN A 33 31.14 -6.03 -0.76
C ASN A 33 29.78 -5.36 -1.02
N SER A 34 28.72 -5.89 -0.41
CA SER A 34 27.46 -5.14 -0.31
C SER A 34 27.66 -4.01 0.69
N GLY A 35 27.43 -2.75 0.29
CA GLY A 35 27.54 -1.62 1.22
C GLY A 35 26.47 -1.69 2.31
N THR A 36 25.21 -1.83 1.89
CA THR A 36 24.05 -2.00 2.77
C THR A 36 23.03 -2.92 2.09
N THR A 37 22.33 -3.75 2.86
CA THR A 37 21.31 -4.68 2.34
C THR A 37 19.93 -4.26 2.86
N PRO A 38 19.22 -3.39 2.12
CA PRO A 38 17.93 -2.89 2.58
C PRO A 38 16.85 -3.99 2.57
N PRO A 39 15.86 -3.91 3.47
CA PRO A 39 14.60 -4.60 3.27
C PRO A 39 13.85 -3.97 2.08
N VAL A 40 13.30 -4.81 1.20
CA VAL A 40 12.55 -4.37 0.01
C VAL A 40 11.14 -4.98 0.03
N ARG A 41 10.19 -4.23 -0.50
CA ARG A 41 8.76 -4.58 -0.47
C ARG A 41 8.48 -5.74 -1.44
N ALA A 42 7.89 -6.82 -0.95
CA ALA A 42 7.48 -7.97 -1.76
C ALA A 42 6.38 -7.63 -2.78
N GLU A 43 5.63 -6.57 -2.54
CA GLU A 43 4.64 -6.01 -3.46
C GLU A 43 5.31 -5.20 -4.57
N GLY A 44 6.56 -4.75 -4.36
CA GLY A 44 7.30 -3.87 -5.23
C GLY A 44 7.92 -4.59 -6.44
N VAL A 45 7.77 -3.98 -7.61
CA VAL A 45 8.36 -4.43 -8.87
C VAL A 45 9.63 -3.62 -9.20
N ALA A 46 9.78 -2.42 -8.64
CA ALA A 46 10.91 -1.52 -8.91
C ALA A 46 11.58 -1.03 -7.61
N GLU A 47 12.04 -1.98 -6.80
CA GLU A 47 12.68 -1.70 -5.52
C GLU A 47 14.17 -1.45 -5.67
N GLU A 48 14.71 -0.44 -4.98
CA GLU A 48 16.16 -0.20 -4.90
C GLU A 48 16.83 -1.37 -4.19
N VAL A 49 17.87 -1.93 -4.80
CA VAL A 49 18.75 -2.87 -4.12
C VAL A 49 19.95 -2.14 -3.52
N GLY A 50 20.57 -2.79 -2.54
CA GLY A 50 21.79 -2.33 -1.90
C GLY A 50 22.89 -1.94 -2.88
N GLN A 51 23.57 -0.83 -2.56
CA GLN A 51 24.74 -0.40 -3.32
C GLN A 51 25.89 -1.39 -3.15
N VAL A 52 26.67 -1.57 -4.21
CA VAL A 52 27.84 -2.46 -4.22
C VAL A 52 29.09 -1.63 -4.21
N ILE A 53 30.08 -2.05 -3.41
CA ILE A 53 31.40 -1.42 -3.32
C ILE A 53 32.43 -2.46 -3.72
N ILE A 54 33.20 -2.16 -4.76
CA ILE A 54 34.35 -2.97 -5.17
C ILE A 54 35.60 -2.17 -4.82
N THR A 55 36.41 -2.70 -3.91
CA THR A 55 37.65 -2.07 -3.47
C THR A 55 38.82 -2.82 -4.06
N CYS A 56 39.70 -2.11 -4.77
CA CYS A 56 40.88 -2.68 -5.41
C CYS A 56 42.16 -2.11 -4.81
N THR A 57 43.17 -2.96 -4.64
CA THR A 57 44.51 -2.61 -4.14
C THR A 57 45.60 -3.27 -4.96
N GLY A 58 46.80 -2.71 -4.94
CA GLY A 58 47.94 -3.23 -5.69
C GLY A 58 47.85 -2.98 -7.20
N GLY A 59 48.56 -3.81 -7.96
CA GLY A 59 48.76 -3.67 -9.40
C GLY A 59 49.92 -2.76 -9.76
N THR A 60 50.09 -2.49 -11.05
CA THR A 60 51.09 -1.54 -11.55
C THR A 60 50.35 -0.38 -12.18
N SER A 61 50.55 0.82 -11.64
CA SER A 61 49.94 2.03 -12.20
C SER A 61 50.37 2.26 -13.64
N THR A 62 49.45 2.77 -14.44
CA THR A 62 49.70 3.07 -15.85
C THR A 62 50.76 4.16 -15.96
N THR A 63 51.73 3.97 -16.86
CA THR A 63 52.83 4.93 -17.03
C THR A 63 52.31 6.30 -17.47
N ALA A 64 52.96 7.36 -17.01
CA ALA A 64 52.55 8.73 -17.34
C ALA A 64 52.44 8.92 -18.86
N ASN A 65 51.41 9.64 -19.30
CA ASN A 65 51.09 9.93 -20.70
C ASN A 65 50.64 8.71 -21.54
N GLN A 66 50.45 7.53 -20.95
CA GLN A 66 49.83 6.39 -21.62
C GLN A 66 48.30 6.35 -21.36
N PRO A 67 47.51 5.79 -22.29
CA PRO A 67 46.09 5.60 -22.07
C PRO A 67 45.84 4.63 -20.91
N ILE A 68 44.96 5.02 -19.98
CA ILE A 68 44.51 4.16 -18.89
C ILE A 68 43.73 2.97 -19.48
N PRO A 69 44.04 1.72 -19.09
CA PRO A 69 43.29 0.55 -19.51
C PRO A 69 41.80 0.65 -19.14
N THR A 70 40.95 -0.03 -19.92
CA THR A 70 39.52 -0.08 -19.65
C THR A 70 39.06 -1.49 -19.29
N PHE A 71 37.99 -1.56 -18.50
CA PHE A 71 37.31 -2.78 -18.14
C PHE A 71 35.80 -2.61 -18.29
N ASN A 72 35.12 -3.75 -18.31
CA ASN A 72 33.67 -3.85 -18.34
C ASN A 72 33.22 -4.47 -17.02
N VAL A 73 32.17 -3.91 -16.43
CA VAL A 73 31.47 -4.49 -15.27
C VAL A 73 30.11 -4.93 -15.73
N GLN A 74 29.75 -6.19 -15.47
CA GLN A 74 28.41 -6.68 -15.71
C GLN A 74 27.87 -7.31 -14.43
N ILE A 75 26.63 -6.96 -14.10
CA ILE A 75 25.91 -7.55 -12.98
C ILE A 75 24.78 -8.45 -13.48
N PHE A 76 24.46 -9.48 -12.72
CA PHE A 76 23.32 -10.36 -12.92
C PHE A 76 22.55 -10.49 -11.62
N LEU A 77 21.29 -10.10 -11.62
CA LEU A 77 20.39 -10.27 -10.48
C LEU A 77 19.72 -11.65 -10.54
N SER A 78 19.35 -12.18 -9.37
CA SER A 78 18.50 -13.37 -9.25
C SER A 78 17.03 -13.13 -9.64
N THR A 79 16.69 -11.90 -10.03
CA THR A 79 15.37 -11.45 -10.47
C THR A 79 15.52 -10.46 -11.63
N ASN A 80 14.42 -10.09 -12.28
CA ASN A 80 14.44 -9.10 -13.35
C ASN A 80 14.97 -7.74 -12.87
N VAL A 81 15.80 -7.11 -13.71
CA VAL A 81 16.21 -5.70 -13.56
C VAL A 81 15.02 -4.83 -13.97
N THR A 82 14.72 -3.85 -13.13
CA THR A 82 13.59 -2.93 -13.31
C THR A 82 13.98 -1.46 -13.23
N SER A 83 15.30 -1.17 -13.22
CA SER A 83 15.85 0.18 -13.35
C SER A 83 15.25 0.90 -14.54
N ARG A 84 14.95 2.18 -14.37
CA ARG A 84 14.37 3.01 -15.43
C ARG A 84 15.33 3.12 -16.61
N LEU A 85 14.79 3.04 -17.83
CA LEU A 85 15.53 3.32 -19.04
C LEU A 85 15.51 4.83 -19.32
N LEU A 86 16.69 5.44 -19.46
CA LEU A 86 16.86 6.87 -19.68
C LEU A 86 16.75 7.27 -21.16
N GLY A 87 16.88 6.31 -22.08
CA GLY A 87 16.60 6.49 -23.51
C GLY A 87 17.41 7.61 -24.20
N HIS A 88 18.62 7.92 -23.71
CA HIS A 88 19.44 9.03 -24.24
C HIS A 88 20.15 8.64 -25.54
N THR A 89 21.21 7.83 -25.47
CA THR A 89 21.96 7.39 -26.64
C THR A 89 21.31 6.14 -27.20
N GLN A 90 20.99 5.18 -26.33
CA GLN A 90 20.31 3.95 -26.68
C GLN A 90 19.06 3.76 -25.82
N ALA A 91 18.08 3.03 -26.36
CA ALA A 91 16.86 2.66 -25.63
C ALA A 91 17.13 1.72 -24.42
N ILE A 92 18.37 1.26 -24.24
CA ILE A 92 18.80 0.35 -23.17
C ILE A 92 19.58 1.05 -22.05
N ASP A 93 19.87 2.34 -22.18
CA ASP A 93 20.60 3.10 -21.16
C ASP A 93 19.76 3.16 -19.88
N SER A 94 20.34 2.79 -18.74
CA SER A 94 19.69 2.58 -17.44
C SER A 94 20.03 3.69 -16.46
N GLU A 95 19.15 4.00 -15.53
CA GLU A 95 19.46 4.90 -14.39
C GLU A 95 20.55 4.37 -13.45
N ALA A 96 20.94 3.09 -13.60
CA ALA A 96 22.01 2.49 -12.83
C ALA A 96 23.36 3.16 -13.13
N LEU A 97 24.09 3.52 -12.07
CA LEU A 97 25.34 4.26 -12.16
C LEU A 97 26.52 3.45 -11.62
N LEU A 98 27.69 3.66 -12.23
CA LEU A 98 28.98 3.27 -11.70
C LEU A 98 29.79 4.53 -11.38
N LEU A 99 30.32 4.61 -10.16
CA LEU A 99 31.13 5.73 -9.69
C LEU A 99 32.55 5.27 -9.34
N ILE A 100 33.55 6.12 -9.61
CA ILE A 100 34.97 5.87 -9.29
C ILE A 100 35.44 6.82 -8.17
N ASP A 101 36.08 6.24 -7.16
CA ASP A 101 36.75 6.91 -6.04
C ASP A 101 35.84 7.80 -5.17
N GLU A 102 34.58 7.37 -4.96
CA GLU A 102 33.61 8.03 -4.06
C GLU A 102 33.52 9.56 -4.28
N PRO A 103 33.19 10.00 -5.50
CA PRO A 103 33.35 11.39 -5.88
C PRO A 103 32.38 12.30 -5.11
N ALA A 104 32.90 13.43 -4.64
CA ALA A 104 32.13 14.38 -3.86
C ALA A 104 31.05 15.07 -4.70
N PHE A 105 29.94 15.41 -4.05
CA PHE A 105 29.00 16.36 -4.62
C PHE A 105 29.63 17.76 -4.59
N CYS A 106 29.76 18.37 -5.76
CA CYS A 106 30.20 19.74 -5.91
C CYS A 106 29.09 20.55 -6.57
N ASN A 107 28.82 21.74 -6.03
CA ASN A 107 27.86 22.70 -6.58
C ASN A 107 28.37 23.40 -7.85
N ASN A 108 29.63 23.18 -8.21
CA ASN A 108 30.28 23.77 -9.36
C ASN A 108 29.96 22.99 -10.64
N THR A 109 29.51 23.67 -11.70
CA THR A 109 29.31 23.10 -13.04
C THR A 109 30.61 22.92 -13.85
N THR A 110 31.73 23.49 -13.39
CA THR A 110 33.05 23.24 -13.98
C THR A 110 33.71 21.98 -13.44
N ALA A 111 34.26 21.22 -14.36
CA ALA A 111 34.99 19.99 -14.09
C ALA A 111 36.14 20.24 -13.10
N THR A 112 35.99 19.72 -11.89
CA THR A 112 36.90 19.90 -10.75
C THR A 112 37.31 18.53 -10.24
N VAL A 113 38.60 18.34 -9.98
CA VAL A 113 39.11 17.06 -9.44
C VAL A 113 38.41 16.71 -8.12
N GLY A 114 37.99 15.45 -8.01
CA GLY A 114 37.27 14.92 -6.85
C GLY A 114 35.75 15.13 -6.92
N CYS A 115 35.25 15.94 -7.84
CA CYS A 115 33.82 16.17 -8.03
C CYS A 115 33.20 15.15 -8.97
N GLN A 116 31.91 14.93 -8.84
CA GLN A 116 31.13 14.10 -9.75
C GLN A 116 31.09 14.70 -11.16
N LEU A 117 31.54 13.93 -12.15
CA LEU A 117 31.52 14.26 -13.57
C LEU A 117 31.04 13.05 -14.36
N VAL A 118 29.92 13.22 -15.06
CA VAL A 118 29.29 12.20 -15.89
C VAL A 118 30.06 12.04 -17.20
N ALA A 119 30.27 10.80 -17.63
CA ALA A 119 30.79 10.50 -18.96
C ALA A 119 29.87 11.07 -20.06
N SER A 120 30.47 11.65 -21.10
CA SER A 120 29.72 12.29 -22.19
C SER A 120 29.02 11.29 -23.13
N THR A 121 29.38 10.01 -23.08
CA THR A 121 28.85 8.94 -23.95
C THR A 121 28.53 7.67 -23.16
N VAL A 122 27.59 6.88 -23.68
CA VAL A 122 27.19 5.57 -23.14
C VAL A 122 27.12 4.55 -24.30
N PRO A 123 28.00 3.52 -24.37
CA PRO A 123 29.20 3.28 -23.56
C PRO A 123 30.19 4.44 -23.55
N ASN A 124 31.07 4.47 -22.55
CA ASN A 124 32.16 5.43 -22.53
C ASN A 124 33.08 5.21 -23.74
N THR A 125 33.42 6.30 -24.43
CA THR A 125 34.38 6.30 -25.54
C THR A 125 35.59 7.19 -25.26
N GLN A 126 35.60 7.87 -24.12
CA GLN A 126 36.67 8.78 -23.75
C GLN A 126 37.92 8.02 -23.30
N THR A 127 39.03 8.27 -24.00
CA THR A 127 40.36 7.81 -23.59
C THR A 127 40.90 8.77 -22.53
N VAL A 128 41.19 8.24 -21.34
CA VAL A 128 41.79 8.99 -20.25
C VAL A 128 43.28 8.69 -20.20
N THR A 129 44.11 9.72 -20.13
CA THR A 129 45.57 9.57 -20.01
C THR A 129 45.98 9.48 -18.54
N ALA A 130 46.94 8.59 -18.25
CA ALA A 130 47.46 8.37 -16.90
C ALA A 130 48.44 9.47 -16.47
N SER A 131 48.41 9.80 -15.18
CA SER A 131 49.37 10.73 -14.54
C SER A 131 50.68 10.05 -14.16
N GLY A 132 50.74 8.71 -14.17
CA GLY A 132 51.88 7.94 -13.65
C GLY A 132 51.92 7.81 -12.13
N SER A 133 50.97 8.40 -11.41
CA SER A 133 50.90 8.37 -9.94
C SER A 133 49.93 7.32 -9.39
N GLY A 134 49.22 6.58 -10.25
CA GLY A 134 48.17 5.66 -9.86
C GLY A 134 46.87 6.33 -9.42
N LEU A 135 46.81 7.67 -9.38
CA LEU A 135 45.64 8.46 -9.03
C LEU A 135 44.79 8.75 -10.27
N TYR A 136 43.49 8.42 -10.19
CA TYR A 136 42.58 8.63 -11.31
C TYR A 136 42.22 10.11 -11.56
N TYR A 137 42.40 11.02 -10.59
CA TYR A 137 41.91 12.41 -10.57
C TYR A 137 40.60 12.65 -11.35
N GLY A 138 39.59 11.82 -11.07
CA GLY A 138 38.27 11.95 -11.67
C GLY A 138 37.61 13.29 -11.34
N GLY A 139 36.72 13.76 -12.21
CA GLY A 139 36.04 15.05 -12.06
C GLY A 139 36.67 16.18 -12.87
N ALA A 140 37.95 16.05 -13.27
CA ALA A 140 38.60 16.99 -14.18
C ALA A 140 38.08 16.85 -15.62
N THR A 141 38.25 17.91 -16.43
CA THR A 141 37.83 17.90 -17.84
C THR A 141 38.41 16.69 -18.56
N GLY A 142 37.53 15.89 -19.17
CA GLY A 142 37.92 14.67 -19.89
C GLY A 142 38.27 13.46 -19.00
N ARG A 143 37.96 13.52 -17.70
CA ARG A 143 38.21 12.43 -16.72
C ARG A 143 36.93 12.13 -15.92
N PRO A 144 35.90 11.54 -16.55
CA PRO A 144 34.63 11.26 -15.90
C PRO A 144 34.79 10.21 -14.81
N ASN A 145 34.01 10.32 -13.75
CA ASN A 145 33.99 9.36 -12.63
C ASN A 145 32.57 8.90 -12.30
N VAL A 146 31.60 9.22 -13.16
CA VAL A 146 30.22 8.73 -13.10
C VAL A 146 29.85 8.20 -14.48
N PHE A 147 29.39 6.95 -14.53
CA PHE A 147 29.12 6.22 -15.76
C PHE A 147 27.73 5.60 -15.72
N VAL A 148 26.99 5.72 -16.82
CA VAL A 148 25.64 5.17 -16.98
C VAL A 148 25.73 3.72 -17.45
N GLY A 149 24.91 2.85 -16.88
CA GLY A 149 24.84 1.43 -17.24
C GLY A 149 23.87 1.16 -18.38
N GLN A 150 23.97 -0.01 -19.00
CA GLN A 150 23.07 -0.46 -20.06
C GLN A 150 22.43 -1.79 -19.70
N VAL A 151 21.12 -1.91 -19.87
CA VAL A 151 20.41 -3.19 -19.70
C VAL A 151 20.75 -4.10 -20.88
N VAL A 152 21.54 -5.14 -20.63
CA VAL A 152 22.02 -6.08 -21.66
C VAL A 152 21.23 -7.39 -21.69
N GLY A 153 20.39 -7.62 -20.69
CA GLY A 153 19.50 -8.77 -20.56
C GLY A 153 18.46 -8.52 -19.48
N THR A 154 17.43 -9.36 -19.41
CA THR A 154 16.28 -9.14 -18.51
C THR A 154 16.68 -8.99 -17.03
N ASN A 155 17.75 -9.67 -16.60
CA ASN A 155 18.28 -9.62 -15.24
C ASN A 155 19.69 -9.02 -15.15
N SER A 156 20.18 -8.31 -16.18
CA SER A 156 21.59 -7.88 -16.22
C SER A 156 21.81 -6.47 -16.73
N ILE A 157 22.74 -5.75 -16.10
CA ILE A 157 23.22 -4.41 -16.48
C ILE A 157 24.73 -4.49 -16.71
N ALA A 158 25.22 -3.82 -17.76
CA ALA A 158 26.65 -3.69 -18.03
C ALA A 158 27.09 -2.22 -18.10
N TRP A 159 28.28 -1.95 -17.60
CA TRP A 159 29.04 -0.72 -17.78
C TRP A 159 30.27 -1.06 -18.61
N LEU A 160 30.40 -0.42 -19.77
CA LEU A 160 31.41 -0.76 -20.77
C LEU A 160 32.47 0.35 -20.88
N ASN A 161 33.72 -0.06 -21.11
CA ASN A 161 34.88 0.82 -21.29
C ASN A 161 35.15 1.78 -20.12
N ILE A 162 35.04 1.27 -18.90
CA ILE A 162 35.31 2.05 -17.69
C ILE A 162 36.83 2.15 -17.51
N PRO A 163 37.42 3.36 -17.43
CA PRO A 163 38.85 3.51 -17.22
C PRO A 163 39.24 3.07 -15.81
N PHE A 164 40.31 2.29 -15.70
CA PHE A 164 40.85 1.82 -14.44
C PHE A 164 42.36 1.94 -14.42
N ASP A 165 42.85 2.84 -13.56
CA ASP A 165 44.28 2.92 -13.27
C ASP A 165 44.57 2.15 -11.98
N PRO A 166 45.33 1.04 -12.04
CA PRO A 166 45.67 0.28 -10.84
C PRO A 166 46.35 1.18 -9.79
N PRO A 167 45.93 1.11 -8.52
CA PRO A 167 46.43 2.01 -7.48
C PRO A 167 47.90 1.79 -7.15
N GLY A 168 48.47 0.62 -7.47
CA GLY A 168 49.84 0.30 -7.10
C GLY A 168 50.03 0.32 -5.59
N THR A 169 51.03 1.06 -5.12
CA THR A 169 51.31 1.25 -3.68
C THR A 169 50.54 2.42 -3.07
N THR A 170 49.67 3.09 -3.83
CA THR A 170 48.87 4.22 -3.35
C THR A 170 47.54 3.77 -2.72
N SER A 171 46.71 4.73 -2.30
CA SER A 171 45.37 4.51 -1.76
C SER A 171 44.50 3.62 -2.66
N ASN A 172 43.56 2.89 -2.05
CA ASN A 172 42.65 1.98 -2.74
C ASN A 172 41.86 2.68 -3.86
N ARG A 173 41.58 1.95 -4.96
CA ARG A 173 40.56 2.35 -5.95
C ARG A 173 39.21 1.81 -5.50
N VAL A 174 38.20 2.67 -5.50
CA VAL A 174 36.84 2.27 -5.13
C VAL A 174 35.92 2.42 -6.32
N ILE A 175 35.21 1.36 -6.66
CA ILE A 175 34.14 1.38 -7.66
C ILE A 175 32.83 1.14 -6.92
N ARG A 176 31.86 2.02 -7.15
CA ARG A 176 30.52 1.88 -6.57
C ARG A 176 29.48 1.68 -7.64
N LEU A 177 28.58 0.73 -7.42
CA LEU A 177 27.37 0.56 -8.23
C LEU A 177 26.18 1.09 -7.43
N ALA A 178 25.38 1.95 -8.04
CA ALA A 178 24.21 2.60 -7.45
C ALA A 178 23.03 2.60 -8.41
N ASN A 179 21.85 2.95 -7.91
CA ASN A 179 20.61 3.11 -8.70
C ASN A 179 20.15 1.84 -9.44
N VAL A 180 20.44 0.66 -8.89
CA VAL A 180 19.95 -0.61 -9.42
C VAL A 180 18.58 -0.90 -8.79
N ARG A 181 17.57 -1.15 -9.63
CA ARG A 181 16.25 -1.61 -9.18
C ARG A 181 15.97 -3.03 -9.61
N ALA A 182 15.29 -3.77 -8.75
CA ALA A 182 14.98 -5.18 -8.92
C ALA A 182 13.48 -5.45 -8.71
N ASN A 183 12.97 -6.48 -9.41
CA ASN A 183 11.65 -7.01 -9.18
C ASN A 183 11.62 -7.91 -7.93
N ALA A 184 11.33 -7.34 -6.76
CA ALA A 184 11.24 -8.09 -5.52
C ALA A 184 10.05 -9.07 -5.52
N ASN A 185 8.93 -8.68 -6.15
CA ASN A 185 7.73 -9.50 -6.22
C ASN A 185 7.93 -10.88 -6.88
N GLN A 186 8.80 -10.98 -7.88
CA GLN A 186 9.09 -12.24 -8.58
C GLN A 186 9.60 -13.35 -7.66
N LEU A 187 10.24 -13.01 -6.54
CA LEU A 187 10.80 -13.99 -5.60
C LEU A 187 9.83 -14.38 -4.48
N GLY A 188 8.83 -13.53 -4.20
CA GLY A 188 7.87 -13.74 -3.11
C GLY A 188 8.47 -13.61 -1.70
N VAL A 189 7.59 -13.67 -0.70
CA VAL A 189 7.96 -13.68 0.72
C VAL A 189 8.30 -15.09 1.18
N SER A 190 9.30 -15.21 2.06
CA SER A 190 9.65 -16.49 2.70
C SER A 190 8.55 -16.94 3.66
N SER A 191 8.31 -18.25 3.72
CA SER A 191 7.45 -18.87 4.74
C SER A 191 8.22 -19.27 6.00
N THR A 192 9.52 -18.98 6.08
CA THR A 192 10.41 -19.31 7.19
C THR A 192 10.95 -18.03 7.85
N LEU A 193 11.69 -18.18 8.95
CA LEU A 193 12.36 -17.06 9.64
C LEU A 193 13.53 -16.46 8.84
N ILE A 194 13.94 -17.08 7.73
CA ILE A 194 15.00 -16.58 6.86
C ILE A 194 14.34 -15.82 5.70
N PRO A 195 14.52 -14.50 5.56
CA PRO A 195 13.94 -13.74 4.46
C PRO A 195 14.47 -14.18 3.09
N THR A 196 13.64 -14.08 2.06
CA THR A 196 14.06 -14.31 0.67
C THR A 196 15.07 -13.23 0.27
N SER A 197 16.25 -13.61 -0.21
CA SER A 197 17.31 -12.68 -0.60
C SER A 197 17.32 -12.41 -2.11
N ILE A 198 17.56 -11.15 -2.51
CA ILE A 198 17.97 -10.82 -3.88
C ILE A 198 19.50 -10.92 -3.93
N ASN A 199 20.00 -11.76 -4.82
CA ASN A 199 21.44 -11.94 -5.03
C ASN A 199 21.89 -11.24 -6.31
N MET A 200 23.09 -10.67 -6.28
CA MET A 200 23.78 -10.06 -7.40
C MET A 200 25.09 -10.79 -7.65
N PHE A 201 25.29 -11.23 -8.89
CA PHE A 201 26.56 -11.77 -9.38
C PHE A 201 27.27 -10.72 -10.22
N ILE A 202 28.57 -10.55 -10.01
CA ILE A 202 29.39 -9.53 -10.67
C ILE A 202 30.44 -10.24 -11.51
N SER A 203 30.51 -9.85 -12.78
CA SER A 203 31.54 -10.27 -13.72
C SER A 203 32.33 -9.07 -14.18
N ILE A 204 33.65 -9.20 -14.22
CA ILE A 204 34.56 -8.19 -14.77
C ILE A 204 35.30 -8.81 -15.95
N SER A 205 35.36 -8.07 -17.05
CA SER A 205 36.09 -8.46 -18.26
C SER A 205 36.84 -7.27 -18.85
N GLY A 206 37.83 -7.48 -19.71
CA GLY A 206 38.59 -6.40 -20.35
C GLY A 206 40.07 -6.73 -20.52
N THR A 207 40.85 -5.71 -20.92
CA THR A 207 42.27 -5.85 -21.28
C THR A 207 43.21 -5.92 -20.07
N GLY A 208 42.72 -5.58 -18.87
CA GLY A 208 43.36 -5.90 -17.59
C GLY A 208 42.53 -6.95 -16.84
N SER A 209 43.06 -8.15 -16.63
CA SER A 209 42.37 -9.18 -15.85
C SER A 209 42.31 -8.78 -14.37
N LEU A 210 41.19 -8.21 -13.95
CA LEU A 210 40.90 -7.90 -12.54
C LEU A 210 40.45 -9.18 -11.84
N SER A 211 41.26 -9.66 -10.88
CA SER A 211 40.84 -10.74 -9.99
C SER A 211 39.82 -10.20 -8.99
N LEU A 212 38.57 -10.66 -9.09
CA LEU A 212 37.47 -10.27 -8.21
C LEU A 212 37.17 -11.38 -7.20
N ALA A 213 37.42 -11.10 -5.92
CA ALA A 213 36.92 -11.91 -4.82
C ALA A 213 35.49 -11.49 -4.44
N ASN A 214 34.69 -12.44 -3.93
CA ASN A 214 33.29 -12.27 -3.52
C ASN A 214 32.38 -11.77 -4.65
N SER A 215 32.43 -12.41 -5.82
CA SER A 215 31.63 -12.04 -6.98
C SER A 215 30.12 -12.27 -6.82
N GLN A 216 29.67 -12.97 -5.77
CA GLN A 216 28.26 -13.13 -5.43
C GLN A 216 27.95 -12.42 -4.11
N LEU A 217 26.99 -11.50 -4.15
CA LEU A 217 26.58 -10.69 -3.00
C LEU A 217 25.06 -10.77 -2.82
N THR A 218 24.60 -10.82 -1.58
CA THR A 218 23.21 -10.51 -1.27
C THR A 218 23.05 -9.00 -1.23
N VAL A 219 22.09 -8.45 -1.97
CA VAL A 219 21.90 -7.00 -2.13
C VAL A 219 20.57 -6.50 -1.57
N ALA A 220 19.62 -7.37 -1.25
CA ALA A 220 18.39 -6.99 -0.57
C ALA A 220 17.70 -8.20 0.08
N TYR A 221 16.81 -7.94 1.04
CA TYR A 221 15.92 -8.95 1.62
C TYR A 221 14.46 -8.59 1.38
N VAL A 222 13.73 -9.50 0.77
CA VAL A 222 12.31 -9.33 0.43
C VAL A 222 11.46 -9.61 1.66
N GLN A 223 10.62 -8.64 2.03
CA GLN A 223 9.65 -8.72 3.12
C GLN A 223 8.33 -8.09 2.67
N LEU A 224 7.22 -8.48 3.32
CA LEU A 224 5.95 -7.79 3.09
C LEU A 224 6.12 -6.31 3.47
N GLY A 225 5.69 -5.39 2.62
CA GLY A 225 5.82 -3.95 2.88
C GLY A 225 4.67 -3.39 3.70
N MET A 226 3.46 -3.90 3.47
CA MET A 226 2.25 -3.33 4.04
C MET A 226 1.25 -4.38 4.51
N LYS A 227 0.53 -4.01 5.57
CA LYS A 227 -0.70 -4.67 5.99
C LYS A 227 -1.86 -3.67 5.93
N PHE A 228 -2.91 -4.08 5.25
CA PHE A 228 -4.16 -3.37 5.17
C PHE A 228 -5.22 -4.01 6.06
N SER A 229 -6.04 -3.19 6.71
CA SER A 229 -7.18 -3.65 7.50
C SER A 229 -8.26 -2.58 7.56
N ALA A 230 -9.49 -3.00 7.88
CA ALA A 230 -10.59 -2.10 8.19
C ALA A 230 -11.21 -2.48 9.54
N THR A 231 -11.75 -1.50 10.25
CA THR A 231 -12.57 -1.72 11.45
C THR A 231 -14.02 -1.89 11.00
N PRO A 232 -14.64 -3.07 11.19
CA PRO A 232 -16.04 -3.27 10.82
C PRO A 232 -16.96 -2.33 11.61
N ALA A 233 -17.99 -1.81 10.94
CA ALA A 233 -19.03 -0.98 11.56
C ALA A 233 -20.42 -1.45 11.12
N THR A 234 -21.42 -1.26 11.98
CA THR A 234 -22.82 -1.54 11.65
C THR A 234 -23.63 -0.28 11.83
N TYR A 235 -24.39 0.08 10.80
CA TYR A 235 -25.22 1.26 10.78
C TYR A 235 -26.67 0.87 10.46
N ASN A 236 -27.59 1.70 10.92
CA ASN A 236 -29.02 1.50 10.73
C ASN A 236 -29.54 2.47 9.66
N GLN A 237 -30.32 1.95 8.70
CA GLN A 237 -30.85 2.70 7.53
C GLN A 237 -31.60 4.00 7.89
N CYS A 238 -32.24 4.04 9.05
CA CYS A 238 -33.07 5.12 9.56
C CYS A 238 -32.32 6.14 10.40
N GLU A 239 -31.08 5.84 10.81
CA GLU A 239 -30.25 6.77 11.57
C GLU A 239 -29.44 7.64 10.61
N ALA A 240 -30.14 8.53 9.91
CA ALA A 240 -29.52 9.46 8.99
C ALA A 240 -28.41 10.28 9.67
N GLY A 241 -27.35 10.57 8.93
CA GLY A 241 -26.22 11.35 9.42
C GLY A 241 -24.90 10.90 8.80
N THR A 242 -23.82 11.43 9.36
CA THR A 242 -22.45 11.06 9.00
C THR A 242 -21.91 10.11 10.07
N LYS A 243 -21.59 8.90 9.68
CA LYS A 243 -20.92 7.88 10.49
C LYS A 243 -19.46 7.74 10.02
N THR A 244 -18.63 7.03 10.78
CA THR A 244 -17.22 6.85 10.41
C THR A 244 -16.76 5.43 10.72
N PHE A 245 -15.97 4.85 9.82
CA PHE A 245 -15.16 3.67 10.09
C PHE A 245 -13.71 3.95 9.69
N ASN A 246 -12.78 3.17 10.25
CA ASN A 246 -11.36 3.36 9.98
C ASN A 246 -10.83 2.26 9.05
N ILE A 247 -10.10 2.66 8.02
CA ILE A 247 -9.16 1.78 7.32
C ILE A 247 -7.74 2.09 7.78
N LYS A 248 -6.85 1.11 7.72
CA LYS A 248 -5.46 1.24 8.17
C LYS A 248 -4.51 0.69 7.13
N PHE A 249 -3.51 1.49 6.78
CA PHE A 249 -2.32 1.06 6.06
C PHE A 249 -1.16 1.06 7.05
N ALA A 250 -0.69 -0.13 7.43
CA ALA A 250 0.42 -0.30 8.36
C ALA A 250 1.67 -0.75 7.61
N GLU A 251 2.80 -0.09 7.82
CA GLU A 251 4.09 -0.63 7.42
C GLU A 251 4.35 -1.95 8.16
N GLN A 252 5.09 -2.85 7.52
CA GLN A 252 5.58 -4.08 8.15
C GLN A 252 7.07 -4.02 8.50
N PHE A 253 7.80 -3.07 7.90
CA PHE A 253 9.15 -2.67 8.29
C PHE A 253 9.32 -1.17 8.07
N GLY A 254 10.16 -0.52 8.86
CA GLY A 254 10.40 0.92 8.71
C GLY A 254 11.04 1.21 7.36
N THR A 255 10.59 2.26 6.66
CA THR A 255 10.95 2.62 5.26
C THR A 255 10.18 1.92 4.15
N ALA A 256 9.09 1.23 4.46
CA ALA A 256 8.18 0.70 3.43
C ALA A 256 7.33 1.83 2.79
N PHE A 257 7.02 2.88 3.54
CA PHE A 257 6.38 4.11 3.07
C PHE A 257 7.43 5.20 2.91
N ARG A 258 7.73 5.54 1.66
CA ARG A 258 8.80 6.48 1.31
C ARG A 258 8.23 7.70 0.60
N LYS A 259 8.63 8.87 1.07
CA LYS A 259 8.37 10.14 0.36
C LYS A 259 9.21 10.25 -0.92
N ASN A 260 8.80 11.13 -1.82
CA ASN A 260 9.67 11.60 -2.90
C ASN A 260 10.40 12.88 -2.50
N ILE A 261 11.38 13.28 -3.32
CA ILE A 261 12.05 14.56 -3.25
C ILE A 261 11.63 15.45 -4.43
N PRO A 262 11.65 16.78 -4.26
CA PRO A 262 11.65 17.69 -5.40
C PRO A 262 12.87 17.45 -6.27
N ALA A 263 12.74 17.56 -7.59
CA ALA A 263 13.84 17.40 -8.55
C ALA A 263 14.99 18.43 -8.38
N THR A 264 14.82 19.46 -7.55
CA THR A 264 15.88 20.42 -7.20
C THR A 264 16.70 19.99 -5.98
N THR A 265 16.25 18.98 -5.24
CA THR A 265 16.91 18.54 -3.99
C THR A 265 17.96 17.49 -4.30
N PRO A 266 19.25 17.73 -3.97
CA PRO A 266 20.31 16.75 -4.22
C PRO A 266 20.27 15.59 -3.22
N GLN A 267 20.43 14.38 -3.73
CA GLN A 267 20.75 13.13 -3.01
C GLN A 267 22.06 12.55 -3.54
N ALA A 268 23.07 13.41 -3.59
CA ALA A 268 24.30 13.19 -4.33
C ALA A 268 25.49 12.86 -3.42
N THR A 269 25.28 12.67 -2.12
CA THR A 269 26.34 12.22 -1.21
C THR A 269 26.49 10.71 -1.38
N VAL A 270 27.65 10.29 -1.85
CA VAL A 270 27.90 8.88 -2.14
C VAL A 270 27.88 8.05 -0.84
N GLY A 271 27.31 6.86 -0.90
CA GLY A 271 27.17 5.95 0.25
C GLY A 271 26.11 6.36 1.28
N SER A 272 25.43 7.49 1.11
CA SER A 272 24.34 7.89 2.00
C SER A 272 23.06 7.10 1.70
N ILE A 273 22.32 6.77 2.77
CA ILE A 273 20.99 6.16 2.69
C ILE A 273 19.96 7.27 2.93
N TYR A 274 19.08 7.49 1.97
CA TYR A 274 18.14 8.62 2.03
C TYR A 274 16.71 8.25 2.44
N ASN A 275 16.35 6.96 2.40
CA ASN A 275 15.01 6.47 2.76
C ASN A 275 13.86 7.18 2.03
N THR A 276 14.09 7.51 0.77
CA THR A 276 13.11 8.09 -0.17
C THR A 276 12.90 7.15 -1.35
N GLU A 277 11.88 7.37 -2.18
CA GLU A 277 11.73 6.57 -3.41
C GLU A 277 12.79 6.90 -4.46
N SER A 278 13.32 8.13 -4.40
CA SER A 278 14.53 8.51 -5.13
C SER A 278 15.77 7.89 -4.47
N MET A 279 16.73 7.51 -5.31
CA MET A 279 17.97 6.85 -4.94
C MET A 279 19.12 7.88 -4.94
N PHE A 280 20.31 7.53 -5.42
CA PHE A 280 21.35 8.52 -5.66
C PHE A 280 20.94 9.44 -6.82
N TYR A 281 20.69 10.71 -6.52
CA TYR A 281 20.25 11.71 -7.50
C TYR A 281 21.06 12.98 -7.37
N ASN A 282 21.62 13.45 -8.50
CA ASN A 282 22.32 14.71 -8.56
C ASN A 282 21.66 15.64 -9.60
N PRO A 283 21.02 16.75 -9.20
CA PRO A 283 20.40 17.69 -10.13
C PRO A 283 21.41 18.39 -11.05
N ASN A 284 22.70 18.42 -10.70
CA ASN A 284 23.76 18.98 -11.56
C ASN A 284 24.06 18.08 -12.78
N PHE A 285 23.49 16.88 -12.84
CA PHE A 285 23.57 16.03 -14.03
C PHE A 285 22.59 16.46 -15.12
N ALA A 286 21.78 17.49 -14.89
CA ALA A 286 20.93 18.08 -15.91
C ALA A 286 21.73 18.36 -17.21
N GLY A 287 21.21 17.90 -18.34
CA GLY A 287 21.88 18.02 -19.64
C GLY A 287 22.96 16.96 -19.92
N THR A 288 23.14 15.97 -19.04
CA THR A 288 24.02 14.81 -19.26
C THR A 288 23.20 13.52 -19.42
N GLN A 289 23.89 12.44 -19.77
CA GLN A 289 23.32 11.10 -19.90
C GLN A 289 22.67 10.56 -18.61
N ALA A 290 22.95 11.16 -17.45
CA ALA A 290 22.43 10.76 -16.14
C ALA A 290 21.41 11.76 -15.56
N ALA A 291 20.82 12.65 -16.39
CA ALA A 291 20.01 13.79 -15.93
C ALA A 291 18.88 13.46 -14.95
N THR A 292 18.24 12.31 -15.10
CA THR A 292 17.14 11.84 -14.22
C THR A 292 17.48 10.54 -13.49
N ALA A 293 18.76 10.14 -13.48
CA ALA A 293 19.20 8.91 -12.86
C ALA A 293 18.89 8.92 -11.35
N GLY A 294 18.18 7.91 -10.85
CA GLY A 294 17.82 7.79 -9.45
C GLY A 294 16.62 8.62 -8.99
N LEU A 295 16.10 9.54 -9.81
CA LEU A 295 14.94 10.36 -9.45
C LEU A 295 13.64 9.56 -9.60
N ALA A 296 12.89 9.36 -8.51
CA ALA A 296 11.58 8.72 -8.55
C ALA A 296 10.54 9.57 -9.27
N THR A 297 9.62 8.91 -9.98
CA THR A 297 8.50 9.59 -10.65
C THR A 297 7.46 10.09 -9.65
N GLN A 298 7.29 9.39 -8.53
CA GLN A 298 6.39 9.77 -7.43
C GLN A 298 6.82 9.11 -6.11
N ALA A 299 6.16 9.46 -5.01
CA ALA A 299 6.38 8.80 -3.73
C ALA A 299 5.64 7.45 -3.66
N THR A 300 5.75 6.74 -2.55
CA THR A 300 4.85 5.63 -2.27
C THR A 300 3.41 6.15 -2.26
N ARG A 301 2.51 5.46 -2.97
CA ARG A 301 1.07 5.74 -2.89
C ARG A 301 0.30 4.55 -2.33
N LEU A 302 -0.77 4.87 -1.61
CA LEU A 302 -1.65 3.92 -0.93
C LEU A 302 -3.04 4.07 -1.53
N ILE A 303 -3.58 3.00 -2.11
CA ILE A 303 -4.91 3.00 -2.73
C ILE A 303 -5.90 2.19 -1.89
N ALA A 304 -7.06 2.77 -1.62
CA ALA A 304 -8.23 2.09 -1.07
C ALA A 304 -9.32 2.04 -2.16
N ARG A 305 -9.75 0.83 -2.55
CA ARG A 305 -10.83 0.61 -3.52
C ARG A 305 -12.07 0.12 -2.79
N PHE A 306 -13.11 0.92 -2.78
CA PHE A 306 -14.41 0.59 -2.21
C PHE A 306 -15.27 -0.13 -3.24
N SER A 307 -16.04 -1.10 -2.78
CA SER A 307 -16.98 -1.87 -3.59
C SER A 307 -18.20 -2.25 -2.77
N ASN A 308 -19.30 -2.56 -3.45
CA ASN A 308 -20.59 -2.90 -2.82
C ASN A 308 -21.10 -1.81 -1.87
N VAL A 309 -20.76 -0.54 -2.12
CA VAL A 309 -21.28 0.58 -1.34
C VAL A 309 -22.79 0.68 -1.61
N PRO A 310 -23.65 0.60 -0.59
CA PRO A 310 -25.09 0.64 -0.80
C PRO A 310 -25.56 1.93 -1.48
N GLY A 311 -26.65 1.86 -2.23
CA GLY A 311 -27.24 3.02 -2.90
C GLY A 311 -27.58 4.16 -1.92
N ASN A 312 -27.59 5.40 -2.39
CA ASN A 312 -27.86 6.61 -1.57
C ASN A 312 -26.90 6.81 -0.37
N VAL A 313 -25.73 6.18 -0.39
CA VAL A 313 -24.63 6.43 0.54
C VAL A 313 -23.56 7.27 -0.16
N ALA A 314 -23.09 8.32 0.51
CA ALA A 314 -21.93 9.09 0.09
C ALA A 314 -20.73 8.74 0.97
N LEU A 315 -19.57 8.57 0.33
CA LEU A 315 -18.30 8.37 1.04
C LEU A 315 -17.44 9.63 0.90
N SER A 316 -16.76 10.00 1.99
CA SER A 316 -15.68 10.97 1.93
C SER A 316 -14.50 10.55 2.80
N VAL A 317 -13.32 11.00 2.43
CA VAL A 317 -12.06 10.63 3.06
C VAL A 317 -11.22 11.89 3.35
N PRO A 318 -10.30 11.85 4.33
CA PRO A 318 -9.46 13.01 4.60
C PRO A 318 -8.52 13.33 3.44
N LEU A 319 -8.30 14.62 3.21
CA LEU A 319 -7.32 15.13 2.25
C LEU A 319 -5.88 14.85 2.69
N THR A 320 -5.63 14.87 3.99
CA THR A 320 -4.31 14.60 4.57
C THR A 320 -4.48 13.66 5.76
N ILE A 321 -3.60 12.67 5.85
CA ILE A 321 -3.51 11.75 6.98
C ILE A 321 -2.14 11.96 7.60
N THR A 322 -2.08 12.10 8.92
CA THR A 322 -0.82 12.21 9.67
C THR A 322 -0.76 11.15 10.75
N THR A 323 0.46 10.74 11.12
CA THR A 323 0.69 9.86 12.27
C THR A 323 1.40 10.63 13.38
N ALA A 324 1.35 10.09 14.60
CA ALA A 324 2.05 10.67 15.75
C ALA A 324 3.58 10.70 15.55
N ASP A 325 4.11 9.79 14.73
CA ASP A 325 5.54 9.66 14.44
C ASP A 325 6.06 10.65 13.38
N GLY A 326 5.18 11.52 12.87
CA GLY A 326 5.52 12.58 11.91
C GLY A 326 5.33 12.21 10.44
N ASP A 327 4.80 11.02 10.15
CA ASP A 327 4.48 10.64 8.78
C ASP A 327 3.24 11.36 8.28
N SER A 328 3.20 11.63 6.99
CA SER A 328 2.04 12.23 6.34
C SER A 328 1.82 11.67 4.94
N ALA A 329 0.55 11.58 4.55
CA ALA A 329 0.15 11.28 3.20
C ALA A 329 -1.01 12.18 2.76
N THR A 330 -1.01 12.62 1.52
CA THR A 330 -2.00 13.55 0.95
C THR A 330 -2.74 12.92 -0.22
N LEU A 331 -4.05 13.16 -0.32
CA LEU A 331 -4.92 12.63 -1.36
C LEU A 331 -4.47 13.13 -2.74
N VAL A 332 -4.38 12.23 -3.72
CA VAL A 332 -4.02 12.55 -5.10
C VAL A 332 -5.21 12.42 -6.04
N ALA A 333 -5.17 13.20 -7.12
CA ALA A 333 -6.25 13.31 -8.10
C ALA A 333 -6.34 12.10 -9.04
N ALA A 334 -7.51 11.90 -9.63
CA ALA A 334 -7.85 10.77 -10.50
C ALA A 334 -6.85 10.43 -11.62
N PRO A 335 -6.32 11.40 -12.39
CA PRO A 335 -5.46 11.10 -13.54
C PRO A 335 -4.15 10.41 -13.17
N THR A 336 -3.79 10.40 -11.89
CA THR A 336 -2.49 9.92 -11.43
C THR A 336 -2.48 8.42 -11.11
N ASP A 337 -3.55 7.89 -10.52
CA ASP A 337 -3.63 6.49 -10.05
C ASP A 337 -5.06 5.93 -9.94
N GLY A 338 -6.02 6.52 -10.67
CA GLY A 338 -7.40 6.05 -10.67
C GLY A 338 -8.18 6.36 -9.39
N SER A 339 -7.71 7.32 -8.59
CA SER A 339 -8.48 7.91 -7.47
C SER A 339 -9.81 8.45 -7.99
N THR A 340 -10.94 8.11 -7.40
CA THR A 340 -12.22 8.78 -7.69
C THR A 340 -12.57 9.81 -6.63
N ALA A 341 -11.69 9.98 -5.63
CA ALA A 341 -11.82 10.98 -4.58
C ALA A 341 -11.40 12.37 -5.07
N SER A 342 -12.23 13.37 -4.78
CA SER A 342 -11.96 14.77 -5.03
C SER A 342 -10.90 15.31 -4.06
N THR A 343 -9.85 15.92 -4.59
CA THR A 343 -8.82 16.58 -3.76
C THR A 343 -9.26 17.91 -3.17
N ALA A 344 -10.47 18.40 -3.50
CA ALA A 344 -11.02 19.63 -2.94
C ALA A 344 -11.72 19.40 -1.58
N ASP A 345 -12.41 18.26 -1.44
CA ASP A 345 -13.29 17.99 -0.31
C ASP A 345 -13.25 16.52 0.17
N GLY A 346 -12.51 15.65 -0.50
CA GLY A 346 -12.37 14.24 -0.15
C GLY A 346 -13.58 13.38 -0.55
N SER A 347 -14.56 13.94 -1.28
CA SER A 347 -15.73 13.19 -1.73
C SER A 347 -15.32 12.08 -2.71
N VAL A 348 -15.71 10.83 -2.44
CA VAL A 348 -15.40 9.69 -3.29
C VAL A 348 -16.53 9.52 -4.30
N ALA A 349 -16.24 9.78 -5.58
CA ALA A 349 -17.21 9.53 -6.63
C ALA A 349 -17.45 8.01 -6.77
N LEU A 350 -18.71 7.60 -6.64
CA LEU A 350 -19.14 6.20 -6.71
C LEU A 350 -19.88 5.94 -8.03
N SER A 351 -19.48 4.90 -8.74
CA SER A 351 -20.18 4.37 -9.91
C SER A 351 -20.50 2.90 -9.67
N GLY A 352 -21.78 2.53 -9.70
CA GLY A 352 -22.22 1.16 -9.40
C GLY A 352 -21.83 0.68 -7.98
N GLY A 353 -21.70 1.59 -7.02
CA GLY A 353 -21.25 1.26 -5.65
C GLY A 353 -19.73 1.02 -5.51
N ALA A 354 -18.95 1.37 -6.54
CA ALA A 354 -17.49 1.29 -6.53
C ALA A 354 -16.84 2.67 -6.67
N GLY A 355 -15.71 2.86 -5.98
CA GLY A 355 -14.90 4.08 -6.03
C GLY A 355 -13.53 3.84 -5.40
N ALA A 356 -12.61 4.80 -5.52
CA ALA A 356 -11.27 4.66 -4.97
C ALA A 356 -10.74 5.97 -4.39
N ALA A 357 -9.86 5.87 -3.40
CA ALA A 357 -9.09 6.99 -2.89
C ALA A 357 -7.62 6.60 -2.87
N VAL A 358 -6.74 7.52 -3.29
CA VAL A 358 -5.29 7.30 -3.35
C VAL A 358 -4.59 8.41 -2.58
N TRP A 359 -3.68 8.06 -1.68
CA TRP A 359 -2.83 9.01 -0.96
C TRP A 359 -1.37 8.82 -1.33
N GLU A 360 -0.64 9.91 -1.49
CA GLU A 360 0.80 9.94 -1.70
C GLU A 360 1.53 10.31 -0.41
N VAL A 361 2.55 9.54 -0.06
CA VAL A 361 3.37 9.80 1.13
C VAL A 361 4.20 11.06 0.94
N THR A 362 3.96 12.06 1.77
CA THR A 362 4.63 13.38 1.73
C THR A 362 5.70 13.52 2.80
N ALA A 363 5.58 12.81 3.91
CA ALA A 363 6.63 12.70 4.94
C ALA A 363 6.69 11.28 5.48
N SER A 364 7.91 10.81 5.76
CA SER A 364 8.19 9.48 6.28
C SER A 364 9.34 9.53 7.28
N ASN A 365 9.14 8.92 8.45
CA ASN A 365 10.09 8.75 9.53
C ASN A 365 10.68 7.34 9.46
N SER A 366 11.88 7.23 8.91
CA SER A 366 12.56 5.95 8.70
C SER A 366 12.95 5.22 9.99
N GLY A 367 12.85 5.86 11.15
CA GLY A 367 13.18 5.26 12.45
C GLY A 367 12.02 4.52 13.12
N ALA A 368 10.80 4.63 12.58
CA ALA A 368 9.60 4.03 13.14
C ALA A 368 8.89 3.13 12.10
N ILE A 369 8.05 2.23 12.59
CA ILE A 369 7.08 1.50 11.76
C ILE A 369 5.75 2.23 11.92
N SER A 370 5.26 2.84 10.86
CA SER A 370 4.13 3.74 10.90
C SER A 370 2.83 3.07 10.47
N THR A 371 1.70 3.59 10.98
CA THR A 371 0.36 3.16 10.57
C THR A 371 -0.51 4.37 10.27
N PHE A 372 -0.85 4.55 8.99
CA PHE A 372 -1.85 5.52 8.58
C PHE A 372 -3.25 4.98 8.91
N THR A 373 -3.95 5.65 9.82
CA THR A 373 -5.37 5.39 10.10
C THR A 373 -6.21 6.43 9.37
N VAL A 374 -7.06 5.97 8.45
CA VAL A 374 -7.89 6.83 7.62
C VAL A 374 -9.34 6.73 8.08
N PRO A 375 -9.90 7.79 8.68
CA PRO A 375 -11.32 7.86 9.00
C PRO A 375 -12.15 8.10 7.73
N VAL A 376 -12.82 7.05 7.25
CA VAL A 376 -13.73 7.13 6.11
C VAL A 376 -15.11 7.52 6.63
N SER A 377 -15.64 8.64 6.14
CA SER A 377 -16.97 9.11 6.47
C SER A 377 -18.01 8.46 5.57
N VAL A 378 -19.11 8.01 6.17
CA VAL A 378 -20.25 7.37 5.51
C VAL A 378 -21.47 8.23 5.82
N ALA A 379 -21.99 8.93 4.81
CA ALA A 379 -23.11 9.83 4.96
C ALA A 379 -24.33 9.32 4.18
N TYR A 380 -25.48 9.29 4.84
CA TYR A 380 -26.76 8.96 4.21
C TYR A 380 -27.91 9.71 4.86
N LYS A 381 -29.02 9.83 4.13
CA LYS A 381 -30.21 10.59 4.55
C LYS A 381 -31.37 9.65 4.85
N ALA A 382 -32.37 10.16 5.55
CA ALA A 382 -33.63 9.44 5.75
C ALA A 382 -34.49 9.42 4.47
N ASN A 383 -34.24 10.32 3.51
CA ASN A 383 -34.89 10.34 2.20
C ASN A 383 -33.93 10.86 1.11
N PRO A 384 -33.69 10.09 0.03
CA PRO A 384 -34.04 8.67 -0.10
C PRO A 384 -33.29 7.82 0.94
N LEU A 385 -33.90 6.73 1.40
CA LEU A 385 -33.26 5.80 2.34
C LEU A 385 -32.01 5.18 1.70
N PRO A 386 -30.93 4.91 2.48
CA PRO A 386 -29.79 4.16 1.96
C PRO A 386 -30.19 2.74 1.58
N GLY A 387 -29.50 2.17 0.61
CA GLY A 387 -29.57 0.74 0.32
C GLY A 387 -29.08 -0.07 1.53
N LEU A 388 -29.52 -1.32 1.58
CA LEU A 388 -29.05 -2.28 2.57
C LEU A 388 -27.83 -3.04 2.03
N GLY A 389 -27.05 -3.61 2.94
CA GLY A 389 -25.96 -4.52 2.60
C GLY A 389 -24.61 -4.09 3.14
N THR A 390 -23.60 -4.88 2.80
CA THR A 390 -22.23 -4.74 3.31
C THR A 390 -21.32 -4.18 2.23
N ALA A 391 -20.68 -3.06 2.55
CA ALA A 391 -19.60 -2.51 1.76
C ALA A 391 -18.28 -3.22 2.07
N THR A 392 -17.43 -3.32 1.06
CA THR A 392 -16.07 -3.87 1.17
C THR A 392 -15.06 -2.84 0.72
N VAL A 393 -13.84 -2.94 1.24
CA VAL A 393 -12.71 -2.14 0.79
C VAL A 393 -11.50 -3.02 0.62
N SER A 394 -10.72 -2.77 -0.42
CA SER A 394 -9.45 -3.42 -0.63
C SER A 394 -8.32 -2.40 -0.66
N GLY A 395 -7.24 -2.65 0.07
CA GLY A 395 -6.06 -1.81 0.09
C GLY A 395 -4.93 -2.39 -0.74
N ASN A 396 -4.19 -1.53 -1.44
CA ASN A 396 -2.95 -1.90 -2.13
C ASN A 396 -1.98 -0.70 -2.17
N TYR A 397 -0.75 -0.95 -2.58
CA TYR A 397 0.14 0.10 -3.07
C TYR A 397 -0.26 0.57 -4.47
N ALA A 398 0.14 1.79 -4.81
CA ALA A 398 0.00 2.39 -6.14
C ALA A 398 1.29 3.11 -6.55
N PRO A 399 1.54 3.30 -7.88
CA PRO A 399 0.80 2.76 -9.01
C PRO A 399 0.92 1.24 -9.13
N THR A 400 -0.16 0.58 -9.52
CA THR A 400 -0.12 -0.84 -9.91
C THR A 400 0.44 -1.00 -11.32
N THR A 401 1.11 -2.12 -11.60
CA THR A 401 1.77 -2.34 -12.89
C THR A 401 1.62 -3.77 -13.41
N THR A 402 1.72 -3.89 -14.73
CA THR A 402 1.93 -5.15 -15.45
C THR A 402 3.32 -5.20 -16.10
N VAL A 403 4.17 -4.19 -15.86
CA VAL A 403 5.52 -4.08 -16.44
C VAL A 403 6.57 -4.53 -15.43
N PHE A 404 7.02 -5.77 -15.59
CA PHE A 404 7.93 -6.48 -14.67
C PHE A 404 9.41 -6.46 -15.09
N THR A 405 9.78 -5.56 -16.00
CA THR A 405 11.14 -5.38 -16.54
C THR A 405 11.52 -3.91 -16.56
N ALA A 406 12.76 -3.60 -16.94
CA ALA A 406 13.22 -2.23 -17.20
C ALA A 406 12.31 -1.53 -18.23
N SER A 407 12.03 -0.25 -18.01
CA SER A 407 11.12 0.54 -18.85
C SER A 407 11.45 2.02 -18.76
N ALA A 408 11.22 2.75 -19.86
CA ALA A 408 11.36 4.21 -19.93
C ALA A 408 10.12 4.96 -19.43
N SER A 409 8.96 4.32 -19.45
CA SER A 409 7.66 4.95 -19.15
C SER A 409 6.98 4.41 -17.89
N ALA A 410 7.37 3.21 -17.43
CA ALA A 410 6.78 2.65 -16.22
C ALA A 410 7.22 3.48 -15.00
N PRO A 411 6.30 3.80 -14.08
CA PRO A 411 6.65 4.56 -12.88
C PRO A 411 7.69 3.85 -12.00
N ALA A 412 8.45 4.61 -11.22
CA ALA A 412 9.25 4.10 -10.12
C ALA A 412 8.99 4.97 -8.87
N PRO A 413 8.42 4.42 -7.79
CA PRO A 413 8.12 2.99 -7.56
C PRO A 413 6.90 2.50 -8.38
N ARG A 414 6.71 1.19 -8.43
CA ARG A 414 5.51 0.53 -8.98
C ARG A 414 5.32 -0.86 -8.36
N PHE A 415 4.07 -1.31 -8.29
CA PHE A 415 3.68 -2.46 -7.47
C PHE A 415 2.79 -3.45 -8.24
N VAL A 416 2.79 -4.70 -7.83
CA VAL A 416 1.83 -5.69 -8.34
C VAL A 416 0.42 -5.36 -7.84
N ASP A 417 -0.61 -5.69 -8.62
CA ASP A 417 -1.99 -5.62 -8.13
C ASP A 417 -2.33 -6.88 -7.32
N ASN A 418 -2.09 -6.84 -6.01
CA ASN A 418 -2.43 -7.92 -5.07
C ASN A 418 -3.14 -7.34 -3.84
N PRO A 419 -4.40 -6.88 -4.01
CA PRO A 419 -5.07 -6.11 -2.98
C PRO A 419 -5.50 -6.99 -1.80
N GLN A 420 -5.42 -6.42 -0.60
CA GLN A 420 -5.91 -7.05 0.64
C GLN A 420 -7.32 -6.52 0.94
N SER A 421 -8.31 -7.40 0.99
CA SER A 421 -9.72 -7.02 1.20
C SER A 421 -10.14 -7.09 2.67
N ALA A 422 -10.99 -6.16 3.08
CA ALA A 422 -11.62 -6.12 4.39
C ALA A 422 -13.09 -5.67 4.28
N THR A 423 -13.94 -6.17 5.17
CA THR A 423 -15.32 -5.67 5.34
C THR A 423 -15.29 -4.34 6.07
N THR A 424 -16.06 -3.35 5.58
CA THR A 424 -16.05 -2.00 6.16
C THR A 424 -17.26 -1.73 7.02
N PHE A 425 -18.42 -1.57 6.41
CA PHE A 425 -19.64 -1.27 7.12
C PHE A 425 -20.81 -2.02 6.50
N THR A 426 -21.79 -2.31 7.34
CA THR A 426 -23.07 -2.87 6.92
C THR A 426 -24.18 -1.89 7.26
N ILE A 427 -25.09 -1.64 6.31
CA ILE A 427 -26.35 -0.93 6.57
C ILE A 427 -27.46 -1.96 6.73
N ASN A 428 -27.96 -2.07 7.95
CA ASN A 428 -29.09 -2.93 8.32
C ASN A 428 -30.42 -2.20 8.18
N SER A 429 -31.47 -2.96 7.89
CA SER A 429 -32.82 -2.42 7.81
C SER A 429 -33.34 -2.01 9.18
N CYS A 430 -33.94 -0.83 9.25
CA CYS A 430 -34.71 -0.39 10.40
C CYS A 430 -36.12 -0.95 10.34
N ARG A 431 -36.28 -2.18 10.84
CA ARG A 431 -37.55 -2.89 10.81
C ARG A 431 -37.84 -3.49 12.18
N THR A 432 -39.12 -3.57 12.50
CA THR A 432 -39.62 -4.38 13.61
C THR A 432 -40.49 -5.50 13.06
N ASN A 433 -40.19 -6.74 13.44
CA ASN A 433 -41.01 -7.90 13.17
C ASN A 433 -41.76 -8.29 14.45
N LEU A 434 -43.09 -8.21 14.41
CA LEU A 434 -43.99 -8.52 15.52
C LEU A 434 -44.73 -9.83 15.23
N LEU A 435 -44.79 -10.71 16.22
CA LEU A 435 -45.63 -11.90 16.21
C LEU A 435 -46.84 -11.70 17.11
N PHE A 436 -48.02 -11.80 16.50
CA PHE A 436 -49.28 -12.00 17.20
C PHE A 436 -49.56 -13.50 17.25
N PRO A 437 -49.24 -14.20 18.36
CA PRO A 437 -49.24 -15.65 18.42
C PRO A 437 -50.61 -16.30 18.25
N PHE A 438 -51.70 -15.59 18.51
CA PHE A 438 -53.05 -16.12 18.31
C PHE A 438 -54.08 -15.04 17.99
N VAL A 439 -54.75 -15.15 16.85
CA VAL A 439 -55.83 -14.26 16.42
C VAL A 439 -56.97 -15.09 15.83
N THR A 440 -58.20 -14.62 15.98
CA THR A 440 -59.41 -15.30 15.51
C THR A 440 -60.56 -14.34 15.28
N ASN A 441 -61.37 -14.61 14.25
CA ASN A 441 -62.74 -14.08 14.13
C ASN A 441 -63.80 -15.16 13.84
N VAL A 442 -63.54 -16.37 14.31
CA VAL A 442 -64.49 -17.50 14.21
C VAL A 442 -65.19 -17.76 15.53
N SER A 443 -66.26 -18.54 15.49
CA SER A 443 -66.97 -19.03 16.68
C SER A 443 -67.47 -17.93 17.63
N GLY A 444 -67.82 -16.76 17.08
CA GLY A 444 -68.37 -15.64 17.85
C GLY A 444 -67.33 -14.75 18.54
N PHE A 445 -66.04 -15.02 18.34
CA PHE A 445 -64.95 -14.15 18.75
C PHE A 445 -64.51 -13.23 17.62
N ASP A 446 -63.87 -12.12 17.97
CA ASP A 446 -63.14 -11.25 17.04
C ASP A 446 -61.87 -10.73 17.70
N THR A 447 -60.85 -10.45 16.90
CA THR A 447 -59.58 -9.90 17.38
C THR A 447 -59.39 -8.49 16.86
N GLY A 448 -59.26 -7.55 17.79
CA GLY A 448 -58.75 -6.22 17.53
C GLY A 448 -57.23 -6.21 17.64
N LEU A 449 -56.55 -5.59 16.67
CA LEU A 449 -55.11 -5.47 16.62
C LEU A 449 -54.71 -4.00 16.49
N VAL A 450 -53.66 -3.64 17.22
CA VAL A 450 -53.03 -2.33 17.16
C VAL A 450 -51.53 -2.52 17.01
N ILE A 451 -50.92 -1.78 16.09
CA ILE A 451 -49.47 -1.55 16.04
C ILE A 451 -49.22 -0.06 16.21
N SER A 452 -48.54 0.31 17.29
CA SER A 452 -48.15 1.68 17.58
C SER A 452 -46.76 1.97 17.03
N ASN A 453 -46.60 3.09 16.31
CA ASN A 453 -45.30 3.64 15.98
C ASN A 453 -44.87 4.62 17.07
N THR A 454 -44.04 4.15 18.00
CA THR A 454 -43.63 4.92 19.18
C THR A 454 -42.35 5.73 18.95
N SER A 455 -41.94 5.97 17.69
CA SER A 455 -40.74 6.76 17.38
C SER A 455 -40.87 8.26 17.69
N SER A 456 -42.09 8.74 18.00
CA SER A 456 -42.30 10.09 18.53
C SER A 456 -42.35 10.00 20.04
N ASP A 457 -41.26 10.39 20.69
CA ASP A 457 -41.07 10.25 22.13
C ASP A 457 -40.28 11.44 22.71
N PRO A 458 -40.29 11.63 24.03
CA PRO A 458 -39.56 12.72 24.69
C PRO A 458 -38.06 12.43 24.89
N PHE A 459 -37.53 11.31 24.39
CA PHE A 459 -36.16 10.84 24.62
C PHE A 459 -35.20 11.18 23.47
N GLY A 460 -35.68 11.91 22.45
CA GLY A 460 -34.87 12.38 21.33
C GLY A 460 -34.67 11.35 20.23
N THR A 461 -35.52 10.31 20.17
CA THR A 461 -35.54 9.35 19.06
C THR A 461 -35.82 10.07 17.75
N VAL A 462 -35.10 9.68 16.69
CA VAL A 462 -35.35 10.19 15.34
C VAL A 462 -36.70 9.65 14.86
N PRO A 463 -37.68 10.50 14.50
CA PRO A 463 -38.98 10.03 14.04
C PRO A 463 -38.86 9.14 12.79
N GLN A 464 -39.51 7.99 12.82
CA GLN A 464 -39.54 7.02 11.73
C GLN A 464 -40.98 6.85 11.24
N ARG A 465 -41.15 6.53 9.97
CA ARG A 465 -42.45 6.21 9.39
C ARG A 465 -42.30 5.16 8.31
N GLY A 466 -43.27 4.25 8.23
CA GLY A 466 -43.24 3.19 7.24
C GLY A 466 -44.51 2.36 7.27
N PRO A 467 -44.80 1.62 6.19
CA PRO A 467 -45.89 0.65 6.18
C PRO A 467 -45.53 -0.59 7.02
N CYS A 468 -46.56 -1.33 7.42
CA CYS A 468 -46.41 -2.68 7.97
C CYS A 468 -46.98 -3.70 6.99
N THR A 469 -46.21 -4.74 6.71
CA THR A 469 -46.65 -5.90 5.93
C THR A 469 -47.15 -6.98 6.87
N LEU A 470 -48.42 -7.38 6.72
CA LEU A 470 -49.10 -8.37 7.53
C LEU A 470 -49.11 -9.72 6.79
N ASN A 471 -48.47 -10.72 7.39
CA ASN A 471 -48.40 -12.07 6.86
C ASN A 471 -49.27 -12.99 7.73
N TYR A 472 -50.28 -13.61 7.12
CA TYR A 472 -51.27 -14.44 7.80
C TYR A 472 -50.91 -15.92 7.67
N TYR A 473 -50.95 -16.64 8.78
CA TYR A 473 -50.68 -18.07 8.83
C TYR A 473 -51.76 -18.78 9.63
N GLY A 474 -52.38 -19.79 9.03
CA GLY A 474 -53.54 -20.48 9.61
C GLY A 474 -54.54 -20.85 8.52
N SER A 475 -55.81 -20.84 8.88
CA SER A 475 -56.90 -21.21 7.97
C SER A 475 -58.10 -20.30 8.13
N THR A 476 -58.91 -20.22 7.08
CA THR A 476 -60.25 -19.63 7.15
C THR A 476 -61.31 -20.70 7.45
N SER A 477 -62.51 -20.27 7.82
CA SER A 477 -63.65 -21.16 8.15
C SER A 477 -63.85 -22.25 7.09
N GLY A 478 -64.09 -23.48 7.54
CA GLY A 478 -64.20 -24.64 6.65
C GLY A 478 -62.87 -25.18 6.11
N GLY A 479 -61.73 -24.76 6.66
CA GLY A 479 -60.39 -25.21 6.24
C GLY A 479 -59.86 -24.50 4.99
N GLY A 480 -60.39 -23.31 4.68
CA GLY A 480 -59.94 -22.51 3.55
C GLY A 480 -58.51 -21.95 3.75
N ALA A 481 -57.91 -21.49 2.66
CA ALA A 481 -56.57 -20.89 2.68
C ALA A 481 -56.50 -19.64 3.57
N ALA A 482 -55.30 -19.35 4.09
CA ALA A 482 -55.04 -18.12 4.81
C ALA A 482 -55.22 -16.89 3.88
N PRO A 483 -55.60 -15.72 4.44
CA PRO A 483 -55.62 -14.48 3.69
C PRO A 483 -54.28 -14.18 3.00
N GLY A 484 -54.34 -13.55 1.83
CA GLY A 484 -53.13 -13.04 1.16
C GLY A 484 -52.40 -11.99 1.98
N VAL A 485 -51.12 -11.79 1.70
CA VAL A 485 -50.30 -10.75 2.34
C VAL A 485 -50.93 -9.38 2.11
N GLN A 486 -51.08 -8.61 3.19
CA GLN A 486 -51.57 -7.23 3.14
C GLN A 486 -50.45 -6.27 3.52
N THR A 487 -50.40 -5.09 2.92
CA THR A 487 -49.48 -4.02 3.31
C THR A 487 -50.29 -2.78 3.61
N SER A 488 -50.13 -2.23 4.82
CA SER A 488 -50.79 -1.00 5.20
C SER A 488 -50.24 0.21 4.43
N GLY A 489 -50.96 1.33 4.47
CA GLY A 489 -50.37 2.64 4.25
C GLY A 489 -49.31 2.98 5.31
N THR A 490 -48.63 4.10 5.11
CA THR A 490 -47.57 4.57 6.02
C THR A 490 -48.12 4.86 7.41
N VAL A 491 -47.57 4.19 8.42
CA VAL A 491 -47.80 4.50 9.83
C VAL A 491 -46.83 5.64 10.20
N ASN A 492 -47.36 6.84 10.42
CA ASN A 492 -46.57 8.01 10.78
C ASN A 492 -46.08 7.90 12.24
N GLU A 493 -45.04 8.65 12.57
CA GLU A 493 -44.51 8.76 13.92
C GLU A 493 -45.61 9.15 14.94
N GLY A 494 -45.66 8.49 16.10
CA GLY A 494 -46.66 8.74 17.15
C GLY A 494 -48.08 8.29 16.80
N THR A 495 -48.30 7.65 15.65
CA THR A 495 -49.61 7.15 15.21
C THR A 495 -49.72 5.62 15.31
N GLN A 496 -50.93 5.11 15.08
CA GLN A 496 -51.24 3.69 15.22
C GLN A 496 -51.91 3.13 13.96
N LEU A 497 -51.50 1.91 13.60
CA LEU A 497 -52.24 1.04 12.70
C LEU A 497 -53.25 0.24 13.53
N ILE A 498 -54.53 0.36 13.24
CA ILE A 498 -55.63 -0.22 14.02
C ILE A 498 -56.58 -0.95 13.08
N TRP A 499 -56.87 -2.21 13.36
CA TRP A 499 -57.82 -3.00 12.60
C TRP A 499 -58.47 -4.10 13.44
N THR A 500 -59.63 -4.58 13.01
CA THR A 500 -60.17 -5.87 13.47
C THR A 500 -60.16 -6.87 12.34
N LEU A 501 -60.10 -8.17 12.66
CA LEU A 501 -60.17 -9.20 11.63
C LEU A 501 -61.53 -9.16 10.90
N SER A 502 -62.63 -8.86 11.59
CA SER A 502 -63.98 -8.81 10.99
C SER A 502 -64.22 -7.63 10.04
N ASN A 503 -63.68 -6.44 10.34
CA ASN A 503 -64.04 -5.19 9.65
C ASN A 503 -62.86 -4.51 8.93
N GLY A 504 -61.64 -5.03 9.07
CA GLY A 504 -60.44 -4.35 8.57
C GLY A 504 -60.13 -3.13 9.44
N GLY A 505 -59.45 -2.15 8.88
CA GLY A 505 -58.97 -1.02 9.68
C GLY A 505 -58.53 0.20 8.90
N ASN A 506 -57.84 1.09 9.61
CA ASN A 506 -57.26 2.28 9.01
C ASN A 506 -56.10 1.90 8.07
N LEU A 507 -55.64 2.89 7.29
CA LEU A 507 -54.49 2.73 6.40
C LEU A 507 -54.63 1.56 5.40
N GLY A 508 -55.85 1.22 4.99
CA GLY A 508 -56.11 0.27 3.90
C GLY A 508 -55.96 -1.21 4.25
N VAL A 509 -55.91 -1.58 5.54
CA VAL A 509 -55.96 -2.99 5.97
C VAL A 509 -57.38 -3.52 5.77
N ALA A 510 -57.53 -4.57 4.96
CA ALA A 510 -58.84 -5.14 4.64
C ALA A 510 -59.27 -6.19 5.66
N ALA A 511 -60.58 -6.38 5.80
CA ALA A 511 -61.14 -7.44 6.63
C ALA A 511 -60.66 -8.83 6.18
N THR A 512 -60.54 -9.74 7.14
CA THR A 512 -60.19 -11.15 6.93
C THR A 512 -61.23 -12.06 7.60
N PRO A 513 -62.49 -12.11 7.10
CA PRO A 513 -63.57 -12.87 7.71
C PRO A 513 -63.26 -14.38 7.80
N GLY A 514 -63.57 -14.97 8.95
CA GLY A 514 -63.43 -16.40 9.20
C GLY A 514 -62.00 -16.90 9.44
N PHE A 515 -61.01 -16.02 9.61
CA PHE A 515 -59.61 -16.39 9.86
C PHE A 515 -59.35 -16.78 11.32
N MET A 516 -58.53 -17.82 11.51
CA MET A 516 -57.94 -18.20 12.79
C MET A 516 -56.50 -18.67 12.59
N GLY A 517 -55.58 -18.20 13.43
CA GLY A 517 -54.16 -18.54 13.33
C GLY A 517 -53.27 -17.52 14.02
N TYR A 518 -52.14 -17.18 13.39
CA TYR A 518 -51.20 -16.17 13.87
C TYR A 518 -50.83 -15.18 12.76
N ILE A 519 -50.35 -14.00 13.14
CA ILE A 519 -49.93 -12.94 12.21
C ILE A 519 -48.49 -12.55 12.52
N ILE A 520 -47.65 -12.50 11.48
CA ILE A 520 -46.35 -11.84 11.55
C ILE A 520 -46.47 -10.50 10.83
N ALA A 521 -46.43 -9.42 11.61
CA ALA A 521 -46.41 -8.06 11.11
C ALA A 521 -44.97 -7.58 11.00
N GLN A 522 -44.63 -7.00 9.86
CA GLN A 522 -43.27 -6.55 9.60
C GLN A 522 -43.28 -5.07 9.21
N CYS A 523 -42.88 -4.22 10.13
CA CYS A 523 -43.02 -2.77 10.06
C CYS A 523 -41.70 -2.10 9.70
N ASN A 524 -41.68 -1.24 8.69
CA ASN A 524 -40.47 -0.53 8.23
C ASN A 524 -40.07 0.65 9.14
N PHE A 525 -40.09 0.41 10.46
CA PHE A 525 -39.60 1.28 11.53
C PHE A 525 -39.27 0.42 12.76
N GLN A 526 -38.35 0.85 13.63
CA GLN A 526 -37.75 0.06 14.73
C GLN A 526 -38.54 0.05 16.04
N PHE A 527 -39.54 0.93 16.15
CA PHE A 527 -40.27 1.21 17.38
C PHE A 527 -41.73 0.76 17.26
N ALA A 528 -41.96 -0.41 16.65
CA ALA A 528 -43.30 -0.97 16.53
C ALA A 528 -43.68 -1.75 17.78
N HIS A 529 -44.80 -1.38 18.39
CA HIS A 529 -45.34 -2.07 19.57
C HIS A 529 -46.74 -2.58 19.27
N GLY A 530 -46.91 -3.90 19.33
CA GLY A 530 -48.18 -4.56 19.02
C GLY A 530 -48.99 -4.89 20.27
N TYR A 531 -50.30 -4.70 20.19
CA TYR A 531 -51.28 -5.19 21.17
C TYR A 531 -52.43 -5.87 20.43
N ALA A 532 -52.87 -7.01 20.94
CA ALA A 532 -54.05 -7.71 20.45
C ALA A 532 -55.05 -7.90 21.58
N PHE A 533 -56.33 -7.80 21.22
CA PHE A 533 -57.46 -7.95 22.11
C PHE A 533 -58.47 -8.89 21.47
N VAL A 534 -58.62 -10.09 22.05
CA VAL A 534 -59.56 -11.12 21.60
C VAL A 534 -60.78 -11.05 22.51
N SER A 535 -61.97 -10.93 21.94
CA SER A 535 -63.22 -10.86 22.73
C SER A 535 -64.41 -11.46 21.99
N ASP A 536 -65.49 -11.76 22.71
CA ASP A 536 -66.78 -12.04 22.07
C ASP A 536 -67.27 -10.82 21.28
N LEU A 537 -68.09 -11.04 20.25
CA LEU A 537 -68.61 -9.94 19.43
C LEU A 537 -69.34 -8.89 20.29
N GLY A 538 -68.80 -7.67 20.34
CA GLY A 538 -69.30 -6.58 21.18
C GLY A 538 -68.65 -6.48 22.57
N ALA A 539 -67.62 -7.31 22.86
CA ALA A 539 -66.84 -7.33 24.09
C ALA A 539 -67.70 -7.40 25.38
N SER A 540 -68.71 -8.28 25.37
CA SER A 540 -69.79 -8.25 26.37
C SER A 540 -69.65 -9.28 27.50
N ARG A 541 -68.83 -10.32 27.33
CA ARG A 541 -68.74 -11.45 28.28
C ARG A 541 -67.32 -11.82 28.66
N VAL A 542 -66.46 -12.01 27.67
CA VAL A 542 -65.10 -12.52 27.88
C VAL A 542 -64.13 -11.83 26.94
N ALA A 543 -62.96 -11.48 27.46
CA ALA A 543 -61.89 -10.90 26.68
C ALA A 543 -60.52 -11.26 27.24
N GLU A 544 -59.54 -11.37 26.36
CA GLU A 544 -58.13 -11.55 26.69
C GLU A 544 -57.29 -10.61 25.83
N GLY A 545 -56.35 -9.90 26.46
CA GLY A 545 -55.46 -8.98 25.79
C GLY A 545 -53.99 -9.34 26.00
N TYR A 546 -53.19 -9.27 24.95
CA TYR A 546 -51.76 -9.61 25.03
C TYR A 546 -50.91 -8.67 24.15
N LEU A 547 -49.62 -8.54 24.51
CA LEU A 547 -48.63 -7.81 23.71
C LEU A 547 -48.03 -8.72 22.63
N ALA A 548 -47.82 -8.18 21.44
CA ALA A 548 -47.12 -8.89 20.38
C ALA A 548 -45.65 -9.14 20.77
N LEU A 549 -45.11 -10.28 20.35
CA LEU A 549 -43.72 -10.63 20.61
C LEU A 549 -42.82 -9.98 19.55
N VAL A 550 -41.79 -9.25 19.99
CA VAL A 550 -40.76 -8.71 19.08
C VAL A 550 -39.81 -9.83 18.69
N MET A 551 -39.76 -10.16 17.39
CA MET A 551 -38.99 -11.28 16.85
C MET A 551 -37.53 -10.96 16.55
N ASP A 552 -37.15 -9.68 16.65
CA ASP A 552 -35.81 -9.18 16.29
C ASP A 552 -34.82 -9.26 17.46
N LYS A 553 -35.21 -9.85 18.60
CA LYS A 553 -34.28 -10.10 19.71
C LYS A 553 -33.44 -11.35 19.42
N ASP A 554 -32.15 -11.28 19.76
CA ASP A 554 -31.29 -12.45 19.83
C ASP A 554 -31.86 -13.43 20.88
N MET A 555 -32.50 -14.50 20.40
CA MET A 555 -33.12 -15.53 21.25
C MET A 555 -32.09 -16.35 22.05
N PHE A 556 -30.81 -16.29 21.69
CA PHE A 556 -29.76 -17.13 22.27
C PHE A 556 -28.66 -16.34 22.98
N ASN A 557 -28.74 -15.01 22.97
CA ASN A 557 -27.76 -14.11 23.58
C ASN A 557 -26.32 -14.50 23.17
N THR A 558 -26.12 -14.81 21.89
CA THR A 558 -24.85 -15.26 21.30
C THR A 558 -23.79 -14.16 21.32
N GLY A 559 -24.15 -12.93 21.66
CA GLY A 559 -23.22 -11.80 21.81
C GLY A 559 -22.66 -11.28 20.48
N ASP A 560 -23.08 -11.87 19.36
CA ASP A 560 -22.70 -11.50 17.99
C ASP A 560 -23.67 -10.48 17.36
N GLY A 561 -24.78 -10.17 18.03
CA GLY A 561 -25.79 -9.22 17.55
C GLY A 561 -26.59 -9.74 16.35
N ALA A 562 -26.49 -11.04 16.03
CA ALA A 562 -27.21 -11.66 14.93
C ALA A 562 -28.66 -11.94 15.34
N THR A 563 -29.61 -11.26 14.69
CA THR A 563 -31.04 -11.51 14.90
C THR A 563 -31.53 -12.49 13.84
N ARG A 564 -32.48 -13.39 14.18
CA ARG A 564 -33.06 -14.34 13.21
C ARG A 564 -33.60 -13.63 11.96
N THR A 565 -34.03 -12.38 12.11
CA THR A 565 -34.67 -11.57 11.08
C THR A 565 -33.71 -10.65 10.33
N GLY A 566 -32.47 -10.49 10.79
CA GLY A 566 -31.51 -9.52 10.25
C GLY A 566 -31.88 -8.05 10.47
N ALA A 567 -32.94 -7.79 11.26
CA ALA A 567 -33.41 -6.45 11.60
C ALA A 567 -32.94 -6.04 12.99
N SER A 568 -32.84 -4.73 13.21
CA SER A 568 -32.54 -4.13 14.51
C SER A 568 -33.78 -3.40 15.02
N SER A 569 -34.42 -3.92 16.07
CA SER A 569 -35.54 -3.27 16.77
C SER A 569 -35.07 -2.67 18.10
N GLU A 570 -35.96 -1.96 18.79
CA GLU A 570 -35.73 -1.54 20.17
C GLU A 570 -35.40 -2.73 21.10
N LYS A 571 -34.42 -2.56 21.98
CA LYS A 571 -34.02 -3.56 22.99
C LYS A 571 -34.93 -3.45 24.21
N LEU A 572 -36.05 -4.16 24.19
CA LEU A 572 -36.91 -4.26 25.36
C LEU A 572 -36.40 -5.33 26.33
N VAL A 573 -36.25 -4.94 27.60
CA VAL A 573 -36.13 -5.88 28.72
C VAL A 573 -37.56 -6.31 29.03
N HIS A 574 -37.91 -7.54 28.66
CA HIS A 574 -39.14 -8.18 29.07
C HIS A 574 -38.87 -9.07 30.28
#